data_AF-A0A2M6GM41-F1
#
_entry.id   AF-A0A2M6GM41-F1
#
_cell.length_a   1.000
_cell.length_b   1.000
_cell.length_c   1.000
_cell.angle_alpha   90.00
_cell.angle_beta   90.00
_cell.angle_gamma   90.00
#
_symmetry.space_group_name_H-M   'P 1'
#
loop_
_entity.id
_entity.type
_entity.pdbx_description
1 polymer ?
#
loop_
_entity_poly.entity_id
_entity_poly.type
_entity_poly.pdbx_seq_one_letter_code
_entity_poly.pdbx_strand_id
1 'polypeptide(L)' 'MGLSKFKSQIIFLDTAPLIYFIEGNTEHQEKLKKLFAAFDKGDFSFITSTLMLLEVLVQPIRMGRQDLVEQYK' A
#
# COMPACT_ATOMS: atom_id res chain seq x y z
N MET A 1 -16.15 -9.83 -4.46
CA MET A 1 -16.35 -10.04 -3.01
C MET A 1 -16.05 -8.70 -2.32
N GLY A 2 -17.04 -8.05 -1.72
CA GLY A 2 -16.98 -6.61 -1.38
C GLY A 2 -16.23 -6.28 -0.08
N LEU A 3 -15.67 -5.07 -0.02
CA LEU A 3 -14.96 -4.50 1.13
C LEU A 3 -15.82 -4.40 2.41
N SER A 4 -17.15 -4.50 2.28
CA SER A 4 -18.11 -4.47 3.39
C SER A 4 -17.86 -5.55 4.46
N LYS A 5 -17.16 -6.63 4.10
CA LYS A 5 -16.82 -7.73 5.02
C LYS A 5 -15.80 -7.32 6.08
N PHE A 6 -15.01 -6.28 5.82
CA PHE A 6 -13.91 -5.86 6.69
C PHE A 6 -14.29 -4.72 7.65
N LYS A 7 -15.58 -4.33 7.68
CA LYS A 7 -16.02 -3.20 8.49
C LYS A 7 -15.63 -3.39 9.97
N SER A 8 -15.01 -2.35 10.56
CA SER A 8 -14.50 -2.33 11.93
C SER A 8 -13.43 -3.39 12.24
N GLN A 9 -12.76 -3.96 11.22
CA GLN A 9 -11.65 -4.89 11.42
C GLN A 9 -10.29 -4.18 11.36
N ILE A 10 -9.29 -4.85 11.94
CA ILE A 10 -7.88 -4.52 11.76
C ILE A 10 -7.31 -5.47 10.74
N ILE A 11 -6.77 -4.93 9.66
CA ILE A 11 -6.21 -5.69 8.54
C ILE A 11 -4.71 -5.47 8.51
N PHE A 12 -3.93 -6.54 8.42
CA PHE A 12 -2.50 -6.42 8.17
C PHE A 12 -2.25 -6.10 6.69
N LEU A 13 -1.54 -5.01 6.44
CA LEU A 13 -1.14 -4.58 5.11
C LEU A 13 0.25 -5.13 4.79
N ASP A 14 0.30 -6.01 3.79
CA ASP A 14 1.53 -6.53 3.20
C ASP A 14 2.21 -5.45 2.33
N THR A 15 3.44 -5.69 1.91
CA THR A 15 4.30 -4.73 1.20
C THR A 15 3.80 -4.46 -0.22
N ALA A 16 3.42 -5.50 -0.96
CA ALA A 16 3.05 -5.38 -2.38
C ALA A 16 1.86 -4.44 -2.65
N PRO A 17 0.74 -4.46 -1.90
CA PRO A 17 -0.34 -3.49 -2.07
C PRO A 17 0.08 -2.03 -1.98
N LEU A 18 1.03 -1.69 -1.09
CA LEU A 18 1.52 -0.31 -0.95
C LEU A 18 2.44 0.08 -2.11
N ILE A 19 3.39 -0.80 -2.48
CA ILE A 19 4.27 -0.59 -3.64
C ILE A 19 3.43 -0.33 -4.89
N TYR A 20 2.49 -1.23 -5.20
CA TYR A 20 1.67 -1.13 -6.40
C TYR A 20 0.78 0.10 -6.42
N PHE A 21 0.30 0.55 -5.25
CA PHE A 21 -0.51 1.75 -5.14
C PHE A 21 0.30 3.02 -5.44
N ILE A 22 1.50 3.13 -4.84
CA ILE A 22 2.39 4.28 -5.02
C ILE A 22 2.93 4.30 -6.46
N GLU A 23 3.38 3.16 -6.98
CA GLU A 23 3.95 3.03 -8.33
C GLU A 23 2.91 3.12 -9.45
N GLY A 24 1.61 3.02 -9.14
CA GLY A 24 0.55 3.16 -10.12
C GLY A 24 0.38 1.94 -11.02
N ASN A 25 0.57 0.73 -10.48
CA ASN A 25 0.45 -0.53 -11.23
C ASN A 25 -0.93 -0.68 -11.88
N THR A 26 -1.00 -0.65 -13.20
CA THR A 26 -2.25 -0.53 -13.98
C THR A 26 -3.25 -1.66 -13.74
N GLU A 27 -2.77 -2.88 -13.47
CA GLU A 27 -3.63 -4.05 -13.22
C GLU A 27 -4.34 -3.97 -11.86
N HIS A 28 -3.70 -3.37 -10.86
CA HIS A 28 -4.17 -3.37 -9.48
C HIS A 28 -4.74 -2.02 -9.03
N GLN A 29 -4.45 -0.94 -9.76
CA GLN A 29 -4.69 0.43 -9.30
C GLN A 29 -6.15 0.72 -8.93
N GLU A 30 -7.10 0.28 -9.74
CA GLU A 30 -8.52 0.52 -9.48
C GLU A 30 -9.03 -0.22 -8.22
N LYS A 31 -8.50 -1.41 -7.95
CA LYS A 31 -8.84 -2.16 -6.72
C LYS A 31 -8.19 -1.53 -5.50
N LEU A 32 -6.92 -1.14 -5.60
CA LEU A 32 -6.17 -0.52 -4.52
C LEU A 32 -6.73 0.86 -4.17
N LYS A 33 -7.08 1.70 -5.16
CA LYS A 33 -7.78 2.98 -4.92
C LYS A 33 -9.05 2.81 -4.11
N LYS A 34 -9.89 1.82 -4.45
CA LYS A 34 -11.13 1.54 -3.70
C LYS A 34 -10.84 1.07 -2.28
N LEU A 35 -9.81 0.24 -2.11
CA LEU A 35 -9.36 -0.24 -0.81
C LEU A 35 -8.89 0.91 0.09
N PHE A 36 -7.96 1.73 -0.40
CA PHE A 36 -7.43 2.88 0.34
C PHE A 36 -8.49 3.97 0.59
N ALA A 37 -9.43 4.18 -0.34
CA ALA A 37 -10.56 5.08 -0.11
C ALA A 37 -11.53 4.59 0.98
N ALA A 38 -11.70 3.28 1.14
CA ALA A 38 -12.50 2.72 2.24
C ALA A 38 -11.76 2.82 3.59
N PHE A 39 -10.44 2.60 3.58
CA PHE A 39 -9.58 2.87 4.73
C PHE A 39 -9.67 4.35 5.17
N ASP A 40 -9.55 5.29 4.22
CA ASP A 40 -9.62 6.74 4.47
C ASP A 40 -10.97 7.18 5.05
N LYS A 41 -12.06 6.49 4.66
CA LYS A 41 -13.40 6.68 5.24
C LYS A 41 -13.55 6.14 6.67
N GLY A 42 -12.56 5.42 7.19
CA GLY A 42 -12.61 4.78 8.51
C GLY A 42 -13.44 3.50 8.53
N ASP A 43 -13.69 2.85 7.39
CA ASP A 43 -14.43 1.59 7.36
C ASP A 43 -13.68 0.47 8.09
N PHE A 44 -12.35 0.53 8.12
CA PHE A 44 -11.46 -0.39 8.81
C PHE A 44 -10.09 0.26 9.03
N SER A 45 -9.19 -0.42 9.77
CA SER A 45 -7.84 0.07 10.03
C SER A 45 -6.79 -0.85 9.45
N PHE A 46 -5.70 -0.27 8.94
CA PHE A 46 -4.50 -1.01 8.57
C PHE A 46 -3.49 -1.01 9.72
N ILE A 47 -2.83 -2.15 9.89
CA ILE A 47 -1.57 -2.27 10.61
C ILE A 47 -0.52 -2.82 9.66
N THR A 48 0.74 -2.47 9.86
CA THR A 48 1.86 -3.06 9.12
C THR A 48 3.08 -3.19 10.04
N SER A 49 4.16 -3.73 9.51
CA SER A 49 5.42 -3.87 10.23
C SER A 49 6.40 -2.75 9.85
N THR A 50 7.36 -2.46 10.74
CA THR A 50 8.49 -1.60 10.41
C THR A 50 9.37 -2.18 9.30
N LEU A 51 9.39 -3.51 9.15
CA LEU A 51 10.09 -4.20 8.07
C LEU A 51 9.54 -3.80 6.70
N MET A 52 8.22 -3.68 6.57
CA MET A 52 7.56 -3.24 5.34
C MET A 52 8.01 -1.83 4.92
N LEU A 53 8.24 -0.92 5.86
CA LEU A 53 8.80 0.40 5.56
C LEU A 53 10.23 0.34 5.01
N LEU A 54 11.04 -0.63 5.45
CA LEU A 54 12.39 -0.83 4.89
C LEU A 54 12.32 -1.33 3.45
N GLU A 55 11.38 -2.21 3.14
CA GLU A 55 11.17 -2.70 1.78
C GLU A 55 10.69 -1.58 0.86
N VAL A 56 9.76 -0.74 1.31
CA VAL A 56 9.28 0.38 0.49
C VAL A 56 10.31 1.49 0.38
N LEU A 57 10.96 1.92 1.45
CA LEU A 57 11.78 3.14 1.43
C LEU A 57 13.27 2.87 1.18
N VAL A 58 13.80 1.77 1.70
CA VAL A 58 15.25 1.50 1.70
C VAL A 58 15.66 0.58 0.56
N GLN A 59 14.83 -0.41 0.19
CA GLN A 59 15.14 -1.33 -0.91
C GLN A 59 15.35 -0.63 -2.26
N PRO A 60 14.55 0.39 -2.66
CA PRO A 60 14.78 1.08 -3.93
C PRO A 60 16.13 1.81 -3.96
N ILE A 61 16.53 2.41 -2.83
CA ILE A 61 17.84 3.06 -2.68
C ILE A 61 18.95 2.02 -2.88
N ARG A 62 18.85 0.87 -2.20
CA ARG A 62 19.84 -0.23 -2.32
C ARG A 62 19.92 -0.81 -3.72
N MET A 63 18.82 -0.79 -4.47
CA MET A 63 18.75 -1.25 -5.86
C MET A 63 19.16 -0.19 -6.88
N GLY A 64 19.50 1.03 -6.45
CA GLY A 64 19.81 2.14 -7.36
C GLY A 64 18.62 2.63 -8.18
N ARG A 65 17.39 2.34 -7.76
CA ARG A 65 16.14 2.73 -8.43
C ARG A 65 15.76 4.16 -8.08
N GLN A 66 16.53 5.12 -8.62
CA GLN A 66 16.29 6.55 -8.39
C GLN A 66 14.91 7.00 -8.88
N ASP A 67 14.37 6.36 -9.91
CA ASP A 67 13.00 6.57 -10.39
C ASP A 67 11.96 6.38 -9.28
N LEU A 68 12.09 5.31 -8.49
CA LEU A 68 11.21 5.02 -7.36
C LEU A 68 11.49 5.92 -6.16
N VAL A 69 12.77 6.22 -5.90
CA VAL A 69 13.16 7.10 -4.79
C VAL A 69 12.57 8.50 -4.97
N GLU A 70 12.61 9.07 -6.19
CA GLU A 70 11.99 10.38 -6.45
C GLU A 70 10.46 10.33 -6.37
N GLN A 71 9.84 9.21 -6.74
CA GLN A 71 8.39 9.03 -6.64
C GLN A 71 7.89 8.95 -5.18
N TYR A 72 8.74 8.53 -4.25
CA TYR A 72 8.36 8.31 -2.85
C TYR A 72 8.66 9.52 -1.93
N LYS A 73 9.26 10.60 -2.46
CA LYS A 73 9.47 11.87 -1.73
C LYS A 73 8.19 12.67 -1.62
#